data_AF-H2JB97-F1
#
_entry.id   AF-H2JB97-F1
#
_cell.length_a   1.000
_cell.length_b   1.000
_cell.length_c   1.000
_cell.angle_alpha   90.00
_cell.angle_beta   90.00
_cell.angle_gamma   90.00
#
_symmetry.space_group_name_H-M   'P 1'
#
loop_
_entity.id
_entity.type
_entity.pdbx_description
1 polymer ?
#
loop_
_entity_poly.entity_id
_entity_poly.type
_entity_poly.pdbx_seq_one_letter_code
_entity_poly.pdbx_strand_id
1 'polypeptide(L)'
;MNKRVISFLLIIILILPFFTSGAYSASNTKVKVTLQSVTCIENNHVGNEWGYGATVNKKAIYEGQTVEISTTPTGKITIVSMAEEDDSYPDYGSKTLTVSVSKLKANKSYNYTSKVTVIENRGRYSGNSAVWKFTYVIKKK
;
A
#
# COMPACT_ATOMS: atom_id res chain seq x y z
N MET A 1 -49.85 -35.82 -55.88
CA MET A 1 -49.51 -36.93 -54.96
C MET A 1 -48.32 -36.50 -54.12
N ASN A 2 -48.53 -36.36 -52.81
CA ASN A 2 -47.54 -36.35 -51.72
C ASN A 2 -46.62 -35.12 -51.56
N LYS A 3 -46.31 -34.57 -50.38
CA LYS A 3 -46.69 -34.84 -48.97
C LYS A 3 -46.26 -33.60 -48.14
N ARG A 4 -47.18 -33.10 -47.31
CA ARG A 4 -47.02 -32.61 -45.92
C ARG A 4 -45.64 -32.12 -45.46
N VAL A 5 -45.56 -30.89 -44.92
CA VAL A 5 -45.19 -30.64 -43.52
C VAL A 5 -45.93 -29.39 -43.01
N ILE A 6 -46.83 -29.59 -42.04
CA ILE A 6 -47.29 -28.54 -41.12
C ILE A 6 -46.23 -28.46 -40.02
N SER A 7 -45.76 -27.27 -39.66
CA SER A 7 -45.34 -27.03 -38.28
C SER A 7 -45.49 -25.55 -37.92
N PHE A 8 -46.58 -25.27 -37.20
CA PHE A 8 -46.72 -24.11 -36.33
C PHE A 8 -45.71 -24.29 -35.19
N LEU A 9 -44.77 -23.37 -35.02
CA LEU A 9 -44.15 -23.15 -33.72
C LEU A 9 -43.88 -21.66 -33.48
N LEU A 10 -44.82 -21.08 -32.75
CA LEU A 10 -44.73 -19.92 -31.85
C LEU A 10 -43.40 -19.13 -31.85
N ILE A 11 -43.50 -17.90 -32.38
CA ILE A 11 -42.70 -16.76 -31.92
C ILE A 11 -43.19 -16.43 -30.50
N ILE A 12 -42.48 -16.91 -29.48
CA ILE A 12 -42.54 -16.33 -28.13
C ILE A 12 -41.25 -15.55 -27.93
N ILE A 13 -41.39 -14.23 -27.99
CA ILE A 13 -40.41 -13.25 -27.52
C ILE A 13 -40.36 -13.39 -26.01
N LEU A 14 -39.37 -14.11 -25.48
CA LEU A 14 -39.05 -14.05 -24.06
C LEU A 14 -38.09 -12.87 -23.84
N ILE A 15 -38.67 -11.78 -23.38
CA ILE A 15 -38.00 -10.57 -22.93
C ILE A 15 -36.97 -11.00 -21.87
N LEU A 16 -35.68 -10.96 -22.20
CA LEU A 16 -34.63 -10.93 -21.18
C LEU A 16 -34.84 -9.65 -20.37
N PRO A 17 -35.06 -9.70 -19.04
CA PRO A 17 -34.59 -8.60 -18.23
C PRO A 17 -33.06 -8.69 -18.29
N PHE A 18 -32.45 -7.91 -19.18
CA PHE A 18 -31.10 -7.42 -18.98
C PHE A 18 -31.15 -6.65 -17.66
N PHE A 19 -30.98 -7.36 -16.54
CA PHE A 19 -30.54 -6.76 -15.30
C PHE A 19 -29.12 -6.26 -15.58
N THR A 20 -29.04 -5.08 -16.17
CA THR A 20 -27.85 -4.25 -16.05
C THR A 20 -27.84 -3.84 -14.59
N SER A 21 -27.24 -4.68 -13.74
CA SER A 21 -26.65 -4.18 -12.52
C SER A 21 -25.62 -3.18 -12.98
N GLY A 22 -26.02 -1.90 -13.04
CA GLY A 22 -25.10 -0.80 -13.20
C GLY A 22 -24.11 -0.94 -12.06
N ALA A 23 -22.94 -1.50 -12.35
CA ALA A 23 -21.83 -1.49 -11.43
C ALA A 23 -21.50 -0.01 -11.27
N TYR A 24 -22.03 0.61 -10.21
CA TYR A 24 -21.58 1.92 -9.76
C TYR A 24 -20.11 1.74 -9.45
N SER A 25 -19.26 2.10 -10.42
CA SER A 25 -17.83 2.17 -10.21
C SER A 25 -17.63 3.23 -9.15
N ALA A 26 -17.23 2.80 -7.95
CA ALA A 26 -16.99 3.73 -6.85
C ALA A 26 -15.98 4.77 -7.32
N SER A 27 -16.38 6.04 -7.31
CA SER A 27 -15.53 7.14 -7.76
C SER A 27 -14.17 7.06 -7.07
N ASN A 28 -13.11 7.02 -7.85
CA ASN A 28 -11.75 6.93 -7.34
C ASN A 28 -11.41 8.21 -6.56
N THR A 29 -10.91 8.03 -5.34
CA THR A 29 -10.32 9.07 -4.51
C THR A 29 -8.81 9.07 -4.68
N LYS A 30 -8.22 10.26 -4.72
CA LYS A 30 -6.77 10.45 -4.78
C LYS A 30 -6.21 10.71 -3.40
N VAL A 31 -5.14 10.02 -3.04
CA VAL A 31 -4.43 10.22 -1.77
C VAL A 31 -2.96 10.51 -2.06
N LYS A 32 -2.47 11.63 -1.51
CA LYS A 32 -1.05 11.96 -1.52
C LYS A 32 -0.38 11.34 -0.30
N VAL A 33 0.76 10.69 -0.52
CA VAL A 33 1.62 10.15 0.53
C VAL A 33 3.01 10.73 0.31
N THR A 34 3.52 11.47 1.30
CA THR A 34 4.86 12.04 1.29
C THR A 34 5.70 11.33 2.33
N LEU A 35 6.89 10.86 1.97
CA LEU A 35 7.89 10.45 2.95
C LEU A 35 8.63 11.71 3.40
N GLN A 36 8.30 12.21 4.58
CA GLN A 36 8.82 13.49 5.07
C GLN A 36 10.24 13.38 5.59
N SER A 37 10.52 12.34 6.39
CA SER A 37 11.84 12.16 6.98
C SER A 37 12.14 10.69 7.29
N VAL A 38 13.42 10.33 7.25
CA VAL A 38 13.96 9.06 7.73
C VAL A 38 15.10 9.34 8.71
N THR A 39 15.05 8.75 9.92
CA THR A 39 16.07 9.04 10.94
C THR A 39 16.34 7.83 11.81
N CYS A 40 17.62 7.49 12.01
CA CYS A 40 18.04 6.56 13.06
C CYS A 40 17.90 7.28 14.41
N ILE A 41 16.99 6.80 15.26
CA ILE A 41 16.67 7.43 16.56
C ILE A 41 17.33 6.71 17.74
N GLU A 42 17.83 5.50 17.52
CA GLU A 42 18.54 4.70 18.50
C GLU A 42 19.48 3.76 17.75
N ASN A 43 20.73 3.66 18.19
CA ASN A 43 21.69 2.71 17.64
C ASN A 43 22.57 2.21 18.77
N ASN A 44 22.28 1.01 19.28
CA ASN A 44 23.09 0.39 20.32
C ASN A 44 24.21 -0.45 19.69
N HIS A 45 25.15 0.17 18.98
CA HIS A 45 26.32 -0.52 18.39
C HIS A 45 25.97 -1.66 17.41
N VAL A 46 24.87 -1.55 16.65
CA VAL A 46 24.58 -2.54 15.58
C VAL A 46 25.54 -2.33 14.41
N GLY A 47 25.61 -1.10 13.92
CA GLY A 47 26.40 -0.76 12.74
C GLY A 47 26.56 0.74 12.55
N ASN A 48 27.42 1.14 11.60
CA ASN A 48 27.71 2.54 11.30
C ASN A 48 27.32 2.96 9.87
N GLU A 49 27.18 2.01 8.96
CA GLU A 49 26.79 2.24 7.57
C GLU A 49 25.41 1.65 7.33
N TRP A 50 24.54 2.40 6.67
CA TRP A 50 23.11 2.11 6.66
C TRP A 50 22.45 2.42 5.32
N GLY A 51 21.67 1.46 4.83
CA GLY A 51 20.68 1.63 3.78
C GLY A 51 19.27 1.75 4.34
N TYR A 52 18.40 2.48 3.63
CA TYR A 52 16.98 2.55 3.95
C TYR A 52 16.11 2.64 2.70
N GLY A 53 14.88 2.15 2.82
CA GLY A 53 13.93 2.11 1.72
C GLY A 53 12.48 2.21 2.18
N ALA A 54 11.61 2.70 1.30
CA ALA A 54 10.19 2.72 1.54
C ALA A 54 9.40 2.46 0.26
N THR A 55 8.25 1.80 0.40
CA THR A 55 7.26 1.68 -0.67
C THR A 55 5.87 2.08 -0.21
N VAL A 56 5.06 2.61 -1.13
CA VAL A 56 3.65 2.92 -0.95
C VAL A 56 2.89 2.18 -2.05
N ASN A 57 2.02 1.24 -1.67
CA ASN A 57 1.36 0.32 -2.59
C ASN A 57 2.34 -0.30 -3.61
N LYS A 58 3.48 -0.80 -3.11
CA LYS A 58 4.58 -1.40 -3.88
C LYS A 58 5.36 -0.45 -4.79
N LYS A 59 5.02 0.85 -4.82
CA LYS A 59 5.79 1.87 -5.52
C LYS A 59 6.86 2.45 -4.60
N ALA A 60 8.12 2.44 -5.02
CA ALA A 60 9.20 3.06 -4.27
C ALA A 60 8.96 4.57 -4.04
N ILE A 61 9.36 5.05 -2.87
CA ILE A 61 9.36 6.46 -2.51
C ILE A 61 10.64 6.79 -1.74
N TYR A 62 11.21 7.95 -2.02
CA TYR A 62 12.40 8.45 -1.34
C TYR A 62 12.05 9.62 -0.41
N GLU A 63 12.96 9.95 0.49
CA GLU A 63 12.80 11.06 1.41
C GLU A 63 12.56 12.38 0.66
N GLY A 64 11.61 13.18 1.14
CA GLY A 64 11.15 14.41 0.50
C GLY A 64 10.18 14.18 -0.67
N GLN A 65 10.02 12.96 -1.19
CA GLN A 65 9.15 12.70 -2.32
C GLN A 65 7.69 12.50 -1.91
N THR A 66 6.79 12.75 -2.88
CA THR A 66 5.36 12.48 -2.79
C THR A 66 4.93 11.55 -3.91
N VAL A 67 4.12 10.55 -3.57
CA VAL A 67 3.37 9.73 -4.52
C VAL A 67 1.87 9.99 -4.40
N GLU A 68 1.18 9.97 -5.53
CA GLU A 68 -0.29 10.02 -5.57
C GLU A 68 -0.83 8.63 -5.88
N ILE A 69 -1.77 8.18 -5.04
CA ILE A 69 -2.42 6.88 -5.14
C ILE A 69 -3.90 7.11 -5.45
N SER A 70 -4.39 6.52 -6.54
CA SER A 70 -5.82 6.42 -6.83
C SER A 70 -6.37 5.14 -6.21
N THR A 71 -7.43 5.25 -5.42
CA THR A 71 -8.07 4.11 -4.73
C THR A 71 -9.53 4.44 -4.41
N THR A 72 -10.31 3.48 -3.93
CA THR A 72 -11.69 3.72 -3.55
C THR A 72 -11.78 4.50 -2.22
N PRO A 73 -12.90 5.17 -1.91
CA PRO A 73 -13.08 5.89 -0.64
C PRO A 73 -12.95 5.00 0.61
N THR A 74 -13.16 3.69 0.46
CA THR A 74 -13.01 2.65 1.50
C THR A 74 -11.73 1.83 1.37
N GLY A 75 -10.86 2.20 0.42
CA GLY A 75 -9.62 1.52 0.12
C GLY A 75 -8.58 1.61 1.24
N LYS A 76 -7.45 0.97 1.00
CA LYS A 76 -6.30 0.94 1.91
C LYS A 76 -5.03 1.39 1.19
N ILE A 77 -4.15 2.02 1.94
CA ILE A 77 -2.79 2.36 1.52
C ILE A 77 -1.83 1.54 2.37
N THR A 78 -1.00 0.74 1.72
CA THR A 78 0.02 -0.08 2.37
C THR A 78 1.36 0.60 2.21
N ILE A 79 2.02 0.88 3.33
CA ILE A 79 3.34 1.49 3.37
C ILE A 79 4.29 0.47 3.99
N VAL A 80 5.40 0.18 3.32
CA VAL A 80 6.47 -0.68 3.85
C VAL A 80 7.71 0.19 4.05
N SER A 81 8.27 0.17 5.25
CA SER A 81 9.52 0.85 5.61
C SER A 81 10.58 -0.20 5.91
N MET A 82 11.81 0.02 5.48
CA MET A 82 12.92 -0.91 5.60
C MET A 82 14.20 -0.17 5.96
N ALA A 83 15.02 -0.77 6.82
CA ALA A 83 16.38 -0.31 7.12
C ALA A 83 17.29 -1.54 7.16
N GLU A 84 18.52 -1.37 6.71
CA GLU A 84 19.51 -2.43 6.56
C GLU A 84 20.88 -1.86 6.88
N GLU A 85 21.68 -2.62 7.63
CA GLU A 85 23.09 -2.32 7.84
C GLU A 85 23.89 -2.67 6.58
N ASP A 86 24.72 -1.75 6.10
CA ASP A 86 25.57 -1.96 4.93
C ASP A 86 26.90 -2.62 5.36
N ASP A 87 26.88 -3.95 5.50
CA ASP A 87 28.05 -4.77 5.83
C ASP A 87 28.06 -6.06 4.99
N SER A 88 29.12 -6.86 5.10
CA SER A 88 29.28 -8.18 4.45
C SER A 88 28.20 -9.18 4.85
N TYR A 89 27.61 -9.02 6.03
CA TYR A 89 26.47 -9.79 6.51
C TYR A 89 25.37 -8.86 7.02
N PRO A 90 24.56 -8.27 6.13
CA PRO A 90 23.57 -7.25 6.49
C PRO A 90 22.54 -7.76 7.49
N ASP A 91 22.36 -7.03 8.57
CA ASP A 91 21.17 -7.13 9.41
C ASP A 91 20.11 -6.15 8.91
N TYR A 92 18.86 -6.62 8.79
CA TYR A 92 17.78 -5.84 8.21
C TYR A 92 16.50 -5.88 9.07
N GLY A 93 15.71 -4.83 8.95
CA GLY A 93 14.41 -4.70 9.59
C GLY A 93 13.37 -4.18 8.61
N SER A 94 12.11 -4.54 8.82
CA SER A 94 11.01 -3.97 8.05
C SER A 94 9.75 -3.79 8.88
N LYS A 95 8.89 -2.85 8.47
CA LYS A 95 7.58 -2.65 9.08
C LYS A 95 6.55 -2.25 8.05
N THR A 96 5.37 -2.86 8.16
CA THR A 96 4.22 -2.54 7.33
C THR A 96 3.20 -1.71 8.12
N LEU A 97 2.80 -0.58 7.55
CA LEU A 97 1.70 0.25 8.02
C LEU A 97 0.55 0.19 7.01
N THR A 98 -0.67 -0.02 7.49
CA THR A 98 -1.89 0.03 6.66
C THR A 98 -2.77 1.19 7.08
N VAL A 99 -3.08 2.08 6.14
CA VAL A 99 -3.92 3.27 6.38
C VAL A 99 -5.25 3.10 5.64
N SER A 100 -6.35 3.12 6.39
CA SER A 100 -7.70 3.10 5.81
C SER A 100 -8.09 4.48 5.29
N VAL A 101 -8.42 4.59 4.00
CA VAL A 101 -8.79 5.85 3.34
C VAL A 101 -10.06 6.44 3.92
N SER A 102 -11.00 5.59 4.37
CA SER A 102 -12.24 6.00 5.01
C SER A 102 -12.04 6.79 6.30
N LYS A 103 -10.90 6.62 6.99
CA LYS A 103 -10.56 7.35 8.22
C LYS A 103 -9.95 8.73 7.96
N LEU A 104 -9.55 9.01 6.72
CA LEU A 104 -8.95 10.29 6.33
C LEU A 104 -10.05 11.28 5.95
N LYS A 105 -10.04 12.48 6.55
CA LYS A 105 -10.89 13.59 6.11
C LYS A 105 -10.31 14.24 4.86
N ALA A 106 -11.18 14.65 3.93
CA ALA A 106 -10.76 15.31 2.71
C ALA A 106 -10.00 16.61 3.04
N ASN A 107 -8.94 16.87 2.29
CA ASN A 107 -8.06 18.03 2.39
C ASN A 107 -7.35 18.23 3.74
N LYS A 108 -7.44 17.29 4.68
CA LYS A 108 -6.69 17.29 5.93
C LYS A 108 -5.43 16.41 5.83
N SER A 109 -4.31 16.92 6.33
CA SER A 109 -3.05 16.17 6.45
C SER A 109 -2.99 15.40 7.76
N TYR A 110 -2.37 14.21 7.72
CA TYR A 110 -2.17 13.33 8.86
C TYR A 110 -0.73 12.84 8.88
N ASN A 111 -0.09 12.90 10.05
CA ASN A 111 1.24 12.36 10.25
C ASN A 111 1.13 10.90 10.70
N TYR A 112 1.90 10.03 10.05
CA TYR A 112 2.06 8.63 10.42
C TYR A 112 3.53 8.33 10.66
N THR A 113 3.81 7.48 11.64
CA THR A 113 5.19 7.06 11.96
C THR A 113 5.30 5.55 11.82
N SER A 114 6.36 5.10 11.15
CA SER A 114 6.78 3.70 11.13
C SER A 114 8.13 3.58 11.82
N LYS A 115 8.21 2.77 12.86
CA LYS A 115 9.47 2.47 13.57
C LYS A 115 9.94 1.08 13.17
N VAL A 116 11.04 1.02 12.43
CA VAL A 116 11.71 -0.21 12.01
C VAL A 116 12.81 -0.52 13.02
N THR A 117 12.89 -1.76 13.47
CA THR A 117 13.96 -2.24 14.35
C THR A 117 14.83 -3.20 13.57
N VAL A 118 16.13 -2.95 13.57
CA VAL A 118 17.18 -3.85 13.07
C VAL A 118 17.85 -4.47 14.29
N ILE A 119 18.03 -5.78 14.30
CA ILE A 119 18.62 -6.53 15.41
C ILE A 119 19.88 -7.21 14.91
N GLU A 120 20.99 -7.01 15.60
CA GLU A 120 22.26 -7.65 15.27
C GLU A 120 22.22 -9.14 15.60
N ASN A 121 22.44 -10.00 14.61
CA ASN A 121 22.29 -11.44 14.81
C ASN A 121 23.63 -12.17 15.00
N ARG A 122 24.76 -11.45 15.01
CA ARG A 122 26.11 -12.01 15.02
C ARG A 122 27.07 -11.17 15.86
N GLY A 123 28.28 -11.68 16.07
CA GLY A 123 29.36 -10.89 16.65
C GLY A 123 29.25 -10.58 18.15
N ARG A 124 30.09 -9.67 18.60
CA ARG A 124 30.22 -9.26 20.01
C ARG A 124 28.97 -8.56 20.54
N TYR A 125 28.22 -7.92 19.66
CA TYR A 125 27.10 -7.05 19.98
C TYR A 125 25.75 -7.70 19.65
N SER A 126 25.73 -9.00 19.28
CA SER A 126 24.51 -9.76 19.00
C SER A 126 23.41 -9.55 20.05
N GLY A 127 22.19 -9.32 19.56
CA GLY A 127 21.02 -8.97 20.36
C GLY A 127 20.83 -7.45 20.54
N ASN A 128 21.83 -6.65 20.23
CA ASN A 128 21.68 -5.21 20.15
C ASN A 128 20.75 -4.79 19.01
N SER A 129 20.24 -3.56 19.07
CA SER A 129 19.31 -3.07 18.08
C SER A 129 19.54 -1.61 17.70
N ALA A 130 19.11 -1.29 16.47
CA ALA A 130 18.97 0.07 15.97
C ALA A 130 17.52 0.30 15.56
N VAL A 131 17.02 1.51 15.83
CA VAL A 131 15.63 1.89 15.54
C VAL A 131 15.60 3.05 14.56
N TRP A 132 14.96 2.81 13.42
CA TRP A 132 14.76 3.78 12.36
C TRP A 132 13.33 4.29 12.34
N LYS A 133 13.16 5.60 12.38
CA LYS A 133 11.87 6.29 12.36
C LYS A 133 11.62 6.91 10.99
N PHE A 134 10.58 6.43 10.33
CA PHE A 134 10.05 6.99 9.08
C PHE A 134 8.81 7.81 9.40
N THR A 135 8.76 9.06 8.93
CA THR A 135 7.60 9.93 9.10
C THR A 135 6.95 10.20 7.75
N TYR A 136 5.65 9.91 7.67
CA TYR A 136 4.85 10.08 6.46
C TYR A 136 3.76 11.13 6.69
N VAL A 137 3.53 11.97 5.68
CA VAL A 137 2.38 12.87 5.63
C VAL A 137 1.39 12.34 4.60
N ILE A 138 0.16 12.07 5.03
CA ILE A 138 -0.89 11.51 4.19
C ILE A 138 -2.06 12.50 4.10
N LYS A 139 -2.50 12.79 2.87
CA LYS A 139 -3.61 13.70 2.59
C LYS A 139 -4.55 13.11 1.55
N LYS A 140 -5.80 12.87 1.94
CA LYS A 140 -6.90 12.56 1.01
C LYS A 140 -7.32 13.84 0.30
N LYS A 141 -7.31 13.87 -1.03
CA LYS A 141 -7.81 15.01 -1.80
C LYS A 141 -9.33 15.07 -1.76
#